data_AF-X6FKH7-F1
#
_entry.id   AF-X6FKH7-F1
#
_cell.length_a   1.000
_cell.length_b   1.000
_cell.length_c   1.000
_cell.angle_alpha   90.00
_cell.angle_beta   90.00
_cell.angle_gamma   90.00
#
_symmetry.space_group_name_H-M   'P 1'
#
loop_
_entity.id
_entity.type
_entity.pdbx_description
1 polymer ?
#
loop_
_entity_poly.entity_id
_entity_poly.type
_entity_poly.pdbx_seq_one_letter_code
_entity_poly.pdbx_strand_id
1 'polypeptide(L)'
;MAWRELVHSSTEVRSAFCEAHFNWTTACDKSQIALKARGRTVGLKLTLFAVGHDDEAAECEIEYEVEVSRSRGRSFRFTETITGDSFGQAMFLIGNPFRLADIVADEIDAREPKSTS
;
A
#
# COMPACT_ATOMS: atom_id res chain seq x y z
N MET A 1 18.26 -4.84 13.39
CA MET A 1 18.31 -3.80 14.43
C MET A 1 17.63 -2.49 13.99
N ALA A 2 17.90 -1.95 12.79
CA ALA A 2 17.29 -0.67 12.34
C ALA A 2 15.75 -0.60 12.37
N TRP A 3 15.07 -1.74 12.17
CA TRP A 3 13.60 -1.82 12.10
C TRP A 3 12.88 -1.53 13.43
N ARG A 4 13.50 -1.85 14.57
CA ARG A 4 12.90 -1.63 15.89
C ARG A 4 12.77 -0.13 16.22
N GLU A 5 13.71 0.68 15.73
CA GLU A 5 13.67 2.14 15.88
C GLU A 5 12.49 2.77 15.11
N LEU A 6 11.98 2.11 14.06
CA LEU A 6 10.82 2.60 13.32
C LEU A 6 9.53 2.58 14.13
N VAL A 7 9.43 1.72 15.17
CA VAL A 7 8.25 1.63 16.04
C VAL A 7 7.94 2.98 16.69
N HIS A 8 8.96 3.72 17.11
CA HIS A 8 8.81 5.02 17.78
C HIS A 8 8.99 6.22 16.85
N SER A 9 9.29 5.97 15.58
CA SER A 9 9.53 7.01 14.59
C SER A 9 8.24 7.65 14.08
N SER A 10 8.32 8.88 13.58
CA SER A 10 7.19 9.54 12.93
C SER A 10 6.86 8.88 11.58
N THR A 11 5.66 9.13 11.06
CA THR A 11 5.21 8.65 9.76
C THR A 11 6.11 9.10 8.61
N GLU A 12 6.67 10.31 8.69
CA GLU A 12 7.61 10.85 7.70
C GLU A 12 8.92 10.07 7.69
N VAL A 13 9.47 9.74 8.87
CA VAL A 13 10.69 8.94 8.99
C VAL A 13 10.46 7.53 8.46
N ARG A 14 9.32 6.91 8.79
CA ARG A 14 8.94 5.60 8.27
C ARG A 14 8.78 5.60 6.75
N SER A 15 8.15 6.63 6.20
CA SER A 15 7.99 6.79 4.75
C SER A 15 9.33 6.96 4.04
N ALA A 16 10.21 7.83 4.58
CA ALA A 16 11.56 8.02 4.04
C ALA A 16 12.39 6.74 4.10
N PHE A 17 12.26 5.98 5.20
CA PHE A 17 12.87 4.67 5.32
C PHE A 17 12.39 3.74 4.20
N CYS A 18 11.07 3.63 4.03
CA CYS A 18 10.47 2.71 3.07
C CYS A 18 10.86 3.05 1.63
N GLU A 19 10.94 4.33 1.30
CA GLU A 19 11.42 4.77 -0.02
C GLU A 19 12.88 4.37 -0.22
N ALA A 20 13.77 4.68 0.74
CA ALA A 20 15.20 4.43 0.61
C ALA A 20 15.57 2.94 0.50
N HIS A 21 14.76 2.03 1.06
CA HIS A 21 15.10 0.61 1.15
C HIS A 21 14.21 -0.30 0.31
N PHE A 22 12.98 0.11 0.00
CA PHE A 22 11.99 -0.72 -0.71
C PHE A 22 11.40 -0.04 -1.94
N ASN A 23 11.75 1.22 -2.24
CA ASN A 23 11.33 1.96 -3.43
C ASN A 23 9.80 1.96 -3.63
N TRP A 24 9.03 2.26 -2.57
CA TRP A 24 7.57 2.21 -2.61
C TRP A 24 6.94 3.14 -3.65
N THR A 25 7.57 4.27 -3.96
CA THR A 25 7.13 5.13 -5.07
C THR A 25 7.18 4.38 -6.40
N THR A 26 8.26 3.64 -6.66
CA THR A 26 8.39 2.80 -7.86
C THR A 26 7.34 1.68 -7.88
N ALA A 27 7.00 1.11 -6.71
CA ALA A 27 5.94 0.12 -6.60
C ALA A 27 4.57 0.72 -6.95
N CYS A 28 4.25 1.91 -6.43
CA CYS A 28 3.04 2.66 -6.79
C CYS A 28 2.97 2.90 -8.29
N ASP A 29 4.03 3.43 -8.91
CA ASP A 29 4.05 3.75 -10.34
C ASP A 29 3.81 2.51 -11.21
N LYS A 30 4.47 1.39 -10.89
CA LYS A 30 4.27 0.12 -11.59
C LYS A 30 2.86 -0.44 -11.40
N SER A 31 2.28 -0.27 -10.22
CA SER A 31 0.90 -0.68 -9.93
C SER A 31 -0.10 0.15 -10.72
N GLN A 32 0.12 1.47 -10.81
CA GLN A 32 -0.69 2.37 -11.63
C GLN A 32 -0.63 1.99 -13.11
N ILE A 33 0.55 1.61 -13.62
CA ILE A 33 0.69 1.09 -15.00
C ILE A 33 -0.13 -0.20 -15.19
N ALA A 34 -0.05 -1.14 -14.25
CA ALA A 34 -0.81 -2.39 -14.31
C ALA A 34 -2.33 -2.13 -14.25
N LEU A 35 -2.78 -1.24 -13.38
CA LEU A 35 -4.18 -0.81 -13.28
C LEU A 35 -4.65 -0.11 -14.56
N LYS A 36 -3.80 0.74 -15.16
CA LYS A 36 -4.10 1.41 -16.43
C LYS A 36 -4.26 0.41 -17.57
N ALA A 37 -3.43 -0.63 -17.62
CA ALA A 37 -3.59 -1.72 -18.58
C ALA A 37 -4.92 -2.48 -18.40
N ARG A 38 -5.49 -2.48 -17.18
CA ARG A 38 -6.82 -3.00 -16.85
C ARG A 38 -7.94 -1.95 -17.01
N GLY A 39 -7.63 -0.81 -17.64
CA GLY A 39 -8.58 0.28 -17.90
C GLY A 39 -8.83 1.24 -16.73
N ARG A 40 -8.10 1.14 -15.62
CA ARG A 40 -8.25 1.98 -14.41
C ARG A 40 -7.13 3.00 -14.33
N THR A 41 -7.46 4.29 -14.41
CA THR A 41 -6.50 5.37 -14.18
C THR A 41 -6.60 5.81 -12.72
N VAL A 42 -5.52 5.64 -11.97
CA VAL A 42 -5.46 6.00 -10.55
C VAL A 42 -4.13 6.67 -10.19
N GLY A 43 -4.15 7.53 -9.18
CA GLY A 43 -2.98 7.90 -8.39
C GLY A 43 -2.92 7.04 -7.12
N LEU A 44 -1.72 6.60 -6.75
CA LEU A 44 -1.48 5.76 -5.57
C LEU A 44 -0.37 6.32 -4.70
N LYS A 45 -0.61 6.32 -3.39
CA LYS A 45 0.40 6.60 -2.36
C LYS A 45 0.27 5.58 -1.24
N LEU A 46 1.42 5.11 -0.75
CA LEU A 46 1.53 4.24 0.40
C LEU A 46 2.11 5.01 1.59
N THR A 47 1.57 4.77 2.77
CA THR A 47 2.10 5.32 4.02
C THR A 47 2.18 4.21 5.05
N LEU A 48 3.38 3.97 5.60
CA LEU A 48 3.57 3.05 6.73
C LEU A 48 3.10 3.74 8.02
N PHE A 49 1.91 3.36 8.50
CA PHE A 49 1.24 4.02 9.60
C PHE A 49 1.59 3.44 10.97
N ALA A 50 1.81 2.13 11.07
CA ALA A 50 2.25 1.49 12.30
C ALA A 50 3.17 0.29 12.03
N VAL A 51 4.06 0.03 12.99
CA VAL A 51 4.93 -1.14 13.03
C VAL A 51 4.80 -1.75 14.43
N GLY A 52 4.23 -2.95 14.49
CA GLY A 52 4.29 -3.85 15.62
C GLY A 52 5.39 -4.88 15.43
N HIS A 53 6.02 -5.29 16.52
CA HIS A 53 7.00 -6.37 16.51
C HIS A 53 6.91 -7.11 17.84
N ASP A 54 6.61 -8.42 17.79
CA ASP A 54 6.82 -9.34 18.91
C ASP A 54 8.01 -10.26 18.61
N ASP A 55 8.39 -11.15 19.52
CA ASP A 55 9.60 -11.98 19.31
C ASP A 55 9.48 -12.95 18.12
N GLU A 56 8.30 -13.11 17.51
CA GLU A 56 8.01 -14.12 16.49
C GLU A 56 7.63 -13.53 15.11
N ALA A 57 7.05 -12.33 15.06
CA ALA A 57 6.54 -11.74 13.82
C ALA A 57 6.65 -10.20 13.77
N ALA A 58 6.62 -9.68 12.54
CA ALA A 58 6.44 -8.26 12.27
C ALA A 58 5.01 -8.02 11.78
N GLU A 59 4.34 -7.04 12.38
CA GLU A 59 3.01 -6.57 11.97
C GLU A 59 3.15 -5.15 11.46
N CYS A 60 2.68 -4.89 10.24
CA CYS A 60 2.81 -3.58 9.60
C CYS A 60 1.44 -3.12 9.12
N GLU A 61 1.04 -1.93 9.55
CA GLU A 61 -0.22 -1.31 9.13
C GLU A 61 0.07 -0.23 8.08
N ILE A 62 -0.53 -0.38 6.90
CA ILE A 62 -0.32 0.47 5.74
C ILE A 62 -1.59 1.19 5.38
N GLU A 63 -1.52 2.51 5.26
CA GLU A 63 -2.58 3.30 4.65
C GLU A 63 -2.29 3.47 3.16
N TYR A 64 -3.30 3.15 2.36
CA TYR A 64 -3.34 3.35 0.93
C TYR A 64 -4.20 4.58 0.65
N GLU A 65 -3.64 5.56 -0.06
CA GLU A 65 -4.41 6.65 -0.63
C GLU A 65 -4.56 6.43 -2.13
N VAL A 66 -5.81 6.34 -2.58
CA VAL A 66 -6.19 6.09 -3.96
C VAL A 66 -6.96 7.28 -4.50
N GLU A 67 -6.47 7.87 -5.58
CA GLU A 67 -7.17 8.89 -6.35
C GLU A 67 -7.64 8.26 -7.66
N VAL A 68 -8.96 8.15 -7.88
CA VAL A 68 -9.52 7.55 -9.10
C VAL A 68 -9.88 8.63 -10.11
N SER A 69 -9.19 8.68 -11.25
CA SER A 69 -9.32 9.77 -12.25
C SER A 69 -10.47 9.60 -13.25
N ARG A 70 -11.61 9.02 -12.84
CA ARG A 70 -12.78 8.77 -13.71
C ARG A 70 -13.93 9.72 -13.39
N SER A 71 -14.89 9.88 -14.30
CA SER A 71 -16.06 10.76 -14.10
C SER A 71 -16.91 10.44 -12.86
N ARG A 72 -16.87 9.19 -12.38
CA ARG A 72 -17.47 8.75 -11.11
C ARG A 72 -16.45 8.37 -10.04
N GLY A 73 -15.16 8.46 -10.35
CA GLY A 73 -14.09 8.12 -9.43
C GLY A 73 -14.06 9.11 -8.27
N ARG A 74 -14.11 8.61 -7.05
CA ARG A 74 -13.84 9.40 -5.84
C ARG A 74 -12.55 8.91 -5.24
N SER A 75 -11.74 9.82 -4.73
CA SER A 75 -10.58 9.45 -3.94
C SER A 75 -11.04 8.80 -2.64
N PHE A 76 -10.29 7.81 -2.18
CA PHE A 76 -10.53 7.16 -0.91
C PHE A 76 -9.23 6.68 -0.28
N ARG A 77 -9.29 6.44 1.03
CA ARG A 77 -8.24 5.77 1.78
C ARG A 77 -8.76 4.44 2.32
N PHE A 78 -7.87 3.48 2.44
CA PHE A 78 -8.11 2.23 3.13
C PHE A 78 -6.82 1.76 3.79
N THR A 79 -6.96 0.90 4.79
CA THR A 79 -5.84 0.40 5.57
C THR A 79 -5.77 -1.11 5.46
N GLU A 80 -4.55 -1.64 5.41
CA GLU A 80 -4.30 -3.08 5.47
C GLU A 80 -3.24 -3.38 6.53
N THR A 81 -3.46 -4.44 7.30
CA THR A 81 -2.46 -5.01 8.21
C THR A 81 -1.80 -6.20 7.53
N ILE A 82 -0.47 -6.19 7.46
CA ILE A 82 0.31 -7.30 6.92
C ILE A 82 1.23 -7.84 8.00
N THR A 83 1.07 -9.12 8.27
CA THR A 83 1.94 -9.89 9.16
C THR A 83 2.89 -10.73 8.33
N GLY A 84 4.16 -10.75 8.74
CA GLY A 84 5.17 -11.62 8.14
C GLY A 84 6.17 -12.11 9.18
N ASP A 85 6.88 -13.19 8.83
CA ASP A 85 7.92 -13.79 9.67
C ASP A 85 9.08 -12.80 9.91
N SER A 86 9.20 -11.77 9.06
CA SER A 86 10.10 -10.66 9.28
C SER A 86 9.57 -9.35 8.70
N PHE A 87 10.06 -8.24 9.26
CA PHE A 87 9.74 -6.90 8.76
C PHE A 87 10.05 -6.74 7.27
N GLY A 88 11.22 -7.23 6.82
CA GLY A 88 11.63 -7.13 5.42
C GLY A 88 10.70 -7.88 4.46
N GLN A 89 10.18 -9.04 4.89
CA GLN A 89 9.20 -9.80 4.12
C GLN A 89 7.87 -9.04 4.01
N ALA A 90 7.37 -8.47 5.10
CA ALA A 90 6.16 -7.65 5.09
C ALA A 90 6.32 -6.46 4.13
N MET A 91 7.42 -5.71 4.23
CA MET A 91 7.71 -4.57 3.35
C MET A 91 7.84 -4.96 1.87
N PHE A 92 8.42 -6.13 1.59
CA PHE A 92 8.50 -6.66 0.23
C PHE A 92 7.11 -6.97 -0.35
N LEU A 93 6.21 -7.56 0.45
CA LEU A 93 4.83 -7.84 0.03
C LEU A 93 4.06 -6.54 -0.22
N ILE A 94 4.24 -5.53 0.63
CA ILE A 94 3.63 -4.20 0.47
C ILE A 94 4.11 -3.53 -0.82
N GLY A 95 5.42 -3.57 -1.06
CA GLY A 95 6.07 -3.00 -2.23
C GLY A 95 5.93 -3.83 -3.52
N ASN A 96 5.18 -4.94 -3.52
CA ASN A 96 4.97 -5.72 -4.73
C ASN A 96 3.89 -5.05 -5.61
N PRO A 97 4.24 -4.58 -6.81
CA PRO A 97 3.32 -3.78 -7.62
C PRO A 97 2.13 -4.57 -8.18
N PHE A 98 2.28 -5.88 -8.38
CA PHE A 98 1.16 -6.69 -8.89
C PHE A 98 0.13 -6.95 -7.80
N ARG A 99 0.60 -7.30 -6.59
CA ARG A 99 -0.26 -7.44 -5.41
C ARG A 99 -0.99 -6.12 -5.11
N LEU A 100 -0.26 -5.00 -5.12
CA LEU A 100 -0.85 -3.67 -4.90
C LEU A 100 -1.93 -3.35 -5.94
N ALA A 101 -1.67 -3.61 -7.22
CA ALA A 101 -2.65 -3.43 -8.28
C ALA A 101 -3.91 -4.29 -8.09
N ASP A 102 -3.76 -5.52 -7.60
CA ASP A 102 -4.89 -6.41 -7.33
C ASP A 102 -5.76 -5.89 -6.17
N ILE A 103 -5.15 -5.56 -5.02
CA ILE A 103 -5.87 -5.05 -3.85
C ILE A 103 -6.59 -3.74 -4.14
N VAL A 104 -5.93 -2.81 -4.85
CA VAL A 104 -6.57 -1.55 -5.24
C VAL A 104 -7.73 -1.80 -6.21
N ALA A 105 -7.61 -2.75 -7.14
CA ALA A 105 -8.70 -3.07 -8.06
C ALA A 105 -9.92 -3.62 -7.30
N ASP A 106 -9.68 -4.54 -6.36
CA ASP A 106 -10.73 -5.12 -5.51
C ASP A 106 -11.42 -4.04 -4.66
N GLU A 107 -10.66 -3.13 -4.07
CA GLU A 107 -11.22 -2.04 -3.24
C GLU A 107 -12.01 -1.03 -4.08
N ILE A 108 -11.57 -0.73 -5.31
CA ILE A 108 -12.37 0.07 -6.25
C ILE A 108 -13.68 -0.65 -6.57
N ASP A 109 -13.64 -1.94 -6.86
CA ASP A 109 -14.83 -2.72 -7.23
C ASP A 109 -15.80 -2.94 -6.08
N ALA A 110 -15.32 -3.01 -4.85
CA ALA A 110 -16.16 -3.06 -3.64
C ALA A 110 -16.92 -1.74 -3.42
N ARG A 111 -16.34 -0.61 -3.82
CA ARG A 111 -16.89 0.74 -3.63
C ARG A 111 -17.71 1.25 -4.81
N GLU A 112 -17.39 0.80 -6.03
CA GLU A 112 -18.19 1.08 -7.22
C GLU A 112 -19.42 0.16 -7.21
N PRO A 113 -20.65 0.69 -7.14
CA PRO A 113 -21.83 -0.16 -7.14
C PRO A 113 -21.88 -0.96 -8.44
N LYS A 114 -21.96 -2.29 -8.34
CA LYS A 114 -22.24 -3.15 -9.50
C LYS A 114 -23.52 -2.63 -10.12
N SER A 115 -23.46 -2.15 -11.36
CA SER A 115 -24.68 -1.86 -12.10
C SER A 115 -25.44 -3.16 -12.24
N THR A 116 -26.45 -3.38 -11.40
CA THR A 116 -27.50 -4.34 -11.68
C THR A 116 -28.11 -3.91 -13.01
N SER A 117 -27.69 -4.59 -14.08
CA SER A 117 -28.36 -4.56 -15.38
C SER A 117 -29.58 -5.46 -15.32
#